data_AF-A0AAD0PVJ3-F1
#
_entry.id   AF-A0AAD0PVJ3-F1
#
_cell.length_a   1.000
_cell.length_b   1.000
_cell.length_c   1.000
_cell.angle_alpha   90.00
_cell.angle_beta   90.00
_cell.angle_gamma   90.00
#
_symmetry.space_group_name_H-M   'P 1'
#
loop_
_entity.id
_entity.type
_entity.pdbx_description
1 polymer ?
#
loop_
_entity_poly.entity_id
_entity_poly.type
_entity_poly.pdbx_seq_one_letter_code
_entity_poly.pdbx_strand_id
1 'polypeptide(L)'
;MANYEIRISSDDFESDGVPEVLVEFWNLDKSVGTDYTLPGLKILVTQKGELSHTAYATTPELGKPYDTVKSGADVDGVAGVGQADNELVLGLVNAFVKLKISSQ
;
A
#
# COMPACT_ATOMS: atom_id res chain seq x y z
N MET A 1 15.12 8.60 9.52
CA MET A 1 14.29 7.84 8.56
C MET A 1 12.91 7.77 9.15
N ALA A 2 11.86 7.97 8.35
CA ALA A 2 10.49 7.87 8.85
C ALA A 2 10.14 6.39 9.12
N ASN A 3 9.32 6.14 10.14
CA ASN A 3 8.81 4.81 10.45
C ASN A 3 7.59 4.51 9.59
N TYR A 4 7.70 3.50 8.73
CA TYR A 4 6.60 3.07 7.88
C TYR A 4 6.01 1.73 8.32
N GLU A 5 4.68 1.64 8.30
CA GLU A 5 3.93 0.38 8.24
C GLU A 5 3.58 0.12 6.78
N ILE A 6 3.89 -1.07 6.27
CA ILE A 6 3.49 -1.50 4.94
C ILE A 6 2.30 -2.44 5.10
N ARG A 7 1.16 -2.05 4.53
CA ARG A 7 -0.02 -2.93 4.43
C ARG A 7 -0.13 -3.43 3.00
N ILE A 8 -0.29 -4.73 2.85
CA ILE A 8 -0.39 -5.38 1.54
C ILE A 8 -1.69 -6.19 1.54
N SER A 9 -2.48 -6.00 0.49
CA SER A 9 -3.72 -6.75 0.29
C SER A 9 -3.82 -7.20 -1.17
N SER A 10 -4.49 -8.33 -1.39
CA SER A 10 -4.77 -8.84 -2.73
C SER A 10 -6.25 -9.18 -2.81
N ASP A 11 -6.89 -8.72 -3.88
CA ASP A 11 -8.29 -8.98 -4.18
C ASP A 11 -8.53 -8.83 -5.68
N ASP A 12 -9.65 -9.34 -6.17
CA ASP A 12 -10.12 -9.11 -7.55
C ASP A 12 -10.89 -7.79 -7.60
N PHE A 13 -10.16 -6.68 -7.68
CA PHE A 13 -10.74 -5.33 -7.64
C PHE A 13 -11.45 -4.99 -8.96
N GLU A 14 -11.02 -5.59 -10.06
CA GLU A 14 -11.56 -5.36 -11.41
C GLU A 14 -12.69 -6.35 -11.79
N SER A 15 -12.94 -7.36 -10.95
CA SER A 15 -13.96 -8.39 -11.14
C SER A 15 -13.78 -9.21 -12.42
N ASP A 16 -12.53 -9.49 -12.79
CA ASP A 16 -12.15 -10.24 -14.00
C ASP A 16 -11.57 -11.64 -13.71
N GLY A 17 -11.46 -12.00 -12.43
CA GLY A 17 -10.90 -13.27 -11.96
C GLY A 17 -9.38 -13.28 -11.83
N VAL A 18 -8.70 -12.15 -12.04
CA VAL A 18 -7.25 -11.97 -11.88
C VAL A 18 -7.02 -10.99 -10.71
N PRO A 19 -6.57 -11.47 -9.55
CA PRO A 19 -6.43 -10.58 -8.40
C PRO A 19 -5.34 -9.54 -8.61
N GLU A 20 -5.59 -8.28 -8.23
CA GLU A 20 -4.56 -7.25 -8.13
C GLU A 20 -4.02 -7.14 -6.70
N VAL A 21 -2.95 -6.36 -6.54
CA VAL A 21 -2.31 -6.15 -5.23
C VAL A 21 -2.20 -4.66 -4.95
N LEU A 22 -2.75 -4.26 -3.80
CA LEU A 22 -2.61 -2.93 -3.23
C LEU A 22 -1.55 -2.95 -2.13
N VAL A 23 -0.54 -2.09 -2.28
CA VAL A 23 0.49 -1.82 -1.28
C VAL A 23 0.32 -0.41 -0.75
N GLU A 24 0.17 -0.27 0.56
CA GLU A 24 0.01 1.00 1.24
C GLU A 24 1.21 1.28 2.15
N PHE A 25 1.79 2.47 2.03
CA PHE A 25 2.90 2.94 2.86
C PHE A 25 2.38 3.98 3.86
N TRP A 26 2.19 3.55 5.11
CA TRP A 26 1.66 4.36 6.20
C TRP A 26 2.80 4.95 7.03
N ASN A 27 2.92 6.28 7.04
CA ASN A 27 3.93 6.98 7.85
C ASN A 27 3.44 7.13 9.29
N LEU A 28 4.04 6.37 10.19
CA LEU A 28 3.66 6.29 11.62
C LEU A 28 4.15 7.47 12.45
N ASP A 29 5.05 8.30 11.92
CA ASP A 29 5.51 9.52 12.58
C ASP A 29 4.53 10.68 12.34
N LYS A 30 3.57 10.50 11.43
CA LYS A 30 2.48 11.43 11.18
C LYS A 30 1.23 11.07 11.97
N SER A 31 0.31 12.02 12.09
CA SER A 31 -0.98 11.81 12.73
C SER A 31 -2.03 12.68 12.04
N VAL A 32 -3.22 12.11 11.84
CA VAL A 32 -4.36 12.80 11.25
C VAL A 32 -5.34 13.15 12.36
N GLY A 33 -5.66 14.44 12.49
CA GLY A 33 -6.74 14.92 13.35
C GLY A 33 -8.04 15.03 12.55
N THR A 34 -9.12 14.48 13.08
CA THR A 34 -10.47 14.68 12.52
C THR A 34 -11.34 15.34 13.57
N ASP A 35 -11.89 16.51 13.22
CA ASP A 35 -12.82 17.25 14.06
C ASP A 35 -14.26 16.77 13.82
N TYR A 36 -14.92 16.35 14.88
CA TYR A 36 -16.35 16.07 14.90
C TYR A 36 -17.05 17.16 15.71
N THR A 37 -17.99 17.86 15.07
CA THR A 37 -18.82 18.87 15.74
C THR A 37 -20.23 18.34 15.94
N LEU A 38 -20.63 18.26 17.20
CA LEU A 38 -21.99 17.96 17.65
C LEU A 38 -22.55 19.21 18.36
N PRO A 39 -23.88 19.36 18.49
CA PRO A 39 -24.46 20.51 19.20
C PRO A 39 -23.91 20.62 20.63
N GLY A 40 -23.15 21.68 20.90
CA GLY A 40 -22.52 21.93 22.20
C GLY A 40 -21.25 21.11 22.49
N LEU A 41 -20.75 20.30 21.56
CA LEU A 41 -19.57 19.45 21.77
C LEU A 41 -18.67 19.42 20.53
N LYS A 42 -17.36 19.63 20.74
CA LYS A 42 -16.32 19.40 19.73
C LYS A 42 -15.42 18.26 20.19
N ILE A 43 -15.23 17.27 19.32
CA ILE A 43 -14.37 16.12 19.57
C ILE A 43 -13.26 16.14 18.52
N LEU A 44 -12.01 16.16 18.95
CA LEU A 44 -10.87 15.90 18.08
C LEU A 44 -10.46 14.45 18.25
N VAL A 45 -10.52 13.67 17.17
CA VAL A 45 -9.99 12.31 17.13
C VAL A 45 -8.65 12.37 16.41
N THR A 46 -7.57 11.98 17.08
CA THR A 46 -6.24 11.88 16.47
C THR A 46 -5.90 10.42 16.22
N GLN A 47 -5.71 10.06 14.96
CA GLN A 47 -5.21 8.75 14.56
C GLN A 47 -3.72 8.84 14.26
N LYS A 48 -2.95 7.90 14.82
CA LYS A 48 -1.53 7.76 14.53
C LYS A 48 -1.37 7.02 13.20
N GLY A 49 -0.45 7.50 12.35
CA GLY A 49 -0.28 6.99 11.01
C GLY A 49 -1.06 7.81 9.99
N GLU A 50 -0.40 8.22 8.91
CA GLU A 50 -1.03 8.79 7.72
C GLU A 50 -0.57 8.00 6.49
N LEU A 51 -1.51 7.59 5.64
CA LEU A 51 -1.20 7.01 4.34
C LEU A 51 -0.38 8.02 3.52
N SER A 52 0.86 7.68 3.20
CA SER A 52 1.76 8.58 2.47
C SER A 52 1.85 8.23 0.99
N HIS A 53 1.87 6.94 0.68
CA HIS A 53 1.94 6.46 -0.71
C HIS A 53 1.13 5.18 -0.88
N THR A 54 0.72 4.92 -2.12
CA THR A 54 0.11 3.66 -2.54
C THR A 54 0.81 3.17 -3.80
N ALA A 55 0.88 1.86 -3.95
CA ALA A 55 1.22 1.21 -5.20
C ALA A 55 0.16 0.17 -5.54
N TYR A 56 -0.19 0.09 -6.83
CA TYR A 56 -1.15 -0.85 -7.38
C TYR A 56 -0.45 -1.71 -8.42
N ALA A 57 -0.45 -3.03 -8.22
CA ALA A 57 0.23 -3.97 -9.10
C ALA A 57 -0.77 -4.95 -9.73
N THR A 58 -0.59 -5.22 -11.02
CA THR A 58 -1.41 -6.14 -11.81
C THR A 58 -0.55 -7.22 -12.46
N THR A 59 -1.20 -8.30 -12.88
CA THR A 59 -0.60 -9.41 -13.63
C THR A 59 -1.46 -9.68 -14.87
N PRO A 60 -0.87 -10.10 -16.00
CA PRO A 60 -1.64 -10.28 -17.24
C PRO A 60 -2.67 -11.41 -17.17
N GLU A 61 -2.48 -12.39 -16.28
CA GLU A 61 -3.43 -13.50 -16.07
C GLU A 61 -3.16 -14.23 -14.75
N LEU A 62 -4.17 -14.98 -14.28
CA LEU A 62 -4.11 -15.73 -13.03
C LEU A 62 -2.90 -16.70 -13.01
N GLY A 63 -2.13 -16.63 -11.92
CA GLY A 63 -0.99 -17.51 -11.67
C GLY A 63 0.31 -17.09 -12.36
N LYS A 64 0.34 -15.95 -13.06
CA LYS A 64 1.59 -15.34 -13.55
C LYS A 64 2.20 -14.39 -12.50
N PRO A 65 3.50 -14.07 -12.64
CA PRO A 65 4.09 -12.99 -11.88
C PRO A 65 3.40 -11.66 -12.17
N TYR A 66 3.32 -10.79 -11.16
CA TYR A 66 2.96 -9.39 -11.35
C TYR A 66 4.09 -8.70 -12.11
N ASP A 67 3.75 -7.95 -13.15
CA ASP A 67 4.70 -7.31 -14.06
C ASP A 67 4.43 -5.82 -14.28
N THR A 68 3.25 -5.35 -13.89
CA THR A 68 2.81 -3.97 -14.07
C THR A 68 2.54 -3.36 -12.70
N VAL A 69 3.09 -2.17 -12.45
CA VAL A 69 2.85 -1.44 -11.20
C VAL A 69 2.72 0.05 -11.47
N LYS A 70 1.79 0.69 -10.75
CA LYS A 70 1.69 2.14 -10.63
C LYS A 70 1.99 2.51 -9.19
N SER A 71 3.17 3.09 -8.95
CA SER A 71 3.63 3.54 -7.63
C SER A 71 3.96 5.02 -7.65
N GLY A 72 3.65 5.72 -6.56
CA GLY A 72 4.14 7.06 -6.27
C GLY A 72 5.18 7.10 -5.15
N ALA A 73 5.71 5.95 -4.74
CA ALA A 73 6.66 5.81 -3.64
C ALA A 73 8.11 5.70 -4.16
N ASP A 74 9.00 6.52 -3.60
CA ASP A 74 10.46 6.35 -3.64
C ASP A 74 10.81 5.32 -2.56
N VAL A 75 11.16 4.10 -2.97
CA VAL A 75 11.39 2.95 -2.08
C VAL A 75 12.86 2.49 -2.08
N ASP A 76 13.68 3.01 -3.00
CA ASP A 76 15.11 2.72 -3.04
C ASP A 76 15.98 3.80 -2.35
N GLY A 77 15.39 4.95 -2.01
CA GLY A 77 16.07 6.07 -1.35
C GLY A 77 16.92 6.92 -2.30
N VAL A 78 16.77 6.74 -3.61
CA VAL A 78 17.37 7.54 -4.67
C VAL A 78 16.35 8.56 -5.14
N ALA A 79 16.71 9.86 -5.02
CA ALA A 79 15.79 10.95 -5.31
C ALA A 79 15.07 10.80 -6.66
N GLY A 80 13.76 10.55 -6.58
CA GLY A 80 12.90 10.39 -7.75
C GLY A 80 11.90 9.25 -7.53
N VAL A 81 11.00 9.07 -8.49
CA VAL A 81 10.19 7.84 -8.60
C VAL A 81 10.39 7.32 -10.00
N GLY A 82 10.88 6.09 -10.13
CA GLY A 82 11.28 5.53 -11.40
C GLY A 82 11.15 4.02 -11.50
N GLN A 83 11.84 3.46 -12.49
CA GLN A 83 11.78 2.03 -12.77
C GLN A 83 12.37 1.17 -11.64
N ALA A 84 13.43 1.64 -10.99
CA ALA A 84 14.06 0.92 -9.88
C ALA A 84 13.08 0.74 -8.69
N ASP A 85 12.32 1.79 -8.35
CA ASP A 85 11.26 1.72 -7.34
C ASP A 85 10.18 0.69 -7.71
N ASN A 86 9.73 0.74 -8.96
CA ASN A 86 8.72 -0.18 -9.48
C ASN A 86 9.19 -1.64 -9.41
N GLU A 87 10.45 -1.91 -9.75
CA GLU A 87 11.04 -3.25 -9.67
C GLU A 87 11.08 -3.78 -8.22
N LEU A 88 11.38 -2.91 -7.25
CA LEU A 88 11.35 -3.26 -5.83
C LEU A 88 9.93 -3.55 -5.34
N VAL A 89 8.95 -2.71 -5.71
CA VAL A 89 7.54 -2.95 -5.36
C VAL A 89 7.04 -4.26 -5.98
N LEU A 90 7.34 -4.51 -7.26
CA LEU A 90 6.99 -5.78 -7.92
C LEU A 90 7.68 -6.97 -7.26
N GLY A 91 8.92 -6.82 -6.79
CA GLY A 91 9.63 -7.84 -6.02
C GLY A 91 8.92 -8.17 -4.70
N LEU A 92 8.49 -7.14 -3.96
CA LEU A 92 7.70 -7.30 -2.73
C LEU A 92 6.36 -7.99 -2.99
N VAL A 93 5.63 -7.54 -4.01
CA VAL A 93 4.33 -8.11 -4.40
C VAL A 93 4.47 -9.59 -4.80
N ASN A 94 5.42 -9.91 -5.68
CA ASN A 94 5.66 -11.27 -6.13
C ASN A 94 6.16 -12.20 -5.01
N ALA A 95 6.81 -11.65 -3.98
CA ALA A 95 7.12 -12.40 -2.77
C ALA A 95 5.86 -12.64 -1.93
N PHE A 96 5.07 -11.59 -1.67
CA PHE A 96 3.84 -11.63 -0.88
C PHE A 96 2.85 -12.68 -1.39
N VAL A 97 2.53 -12.69 -2.68
CA VAL A 97 1.55 -13.64 -3.26
C VAL A 97 2.00 -15.10 -3.23
N LYS A 98 3.30 -15.36 -3.01
CA LYS A 98 3.85 -16.70 -2.81
C LYS A 98 3.86 -17.13 -1.34
N LEU A 99 3.73 -16.19 -0.40
CA LEU A 99 3.69 -16.52 1.02
C LEU A 99 2.37 -17.23 1.34
N LYS A 100 2.48 -18.47 1.80
CA LYS A 100 1.34 -19.22 2.32
C LYS A 100 1.12 -18.83 3.78
N ILE A 101 0.50 -17.67 4.00
CA ILE A 101 0.13 -17.23 5.34
C ILE A 101 -1.18 -17.96 5.69
N SER A 102 -1.07 -19.16 6.25
CA SER A 102 -2.23 -19.88 6.77
C SER A 102 -2.77 -19.13 7.99
N SER A 103 -4.05 -18.74 7.98
CA SER A 103 -4.77 -18.48 9.22
C SER A 103 -4.85 -19.79 10.00
N GLN A 104 -4.25 -19.82 11.20
CA GLN A 104 -4.52 -20.87 12.18
C GLN A 104 -5.93 -20.69 12.75
#